data_AF-A0A2N0QID9-F1
#
_entry.id   AF-A0A2N0QID9-F1
#
_cell.length_a   1.000
_cell.length_b   1.000
_cell.length_c   1.000
_cell.angle_alpha   90.00
_cell.angle_beta   90.00
_cell.angle_gamma   90.00
#
_symmetry.space_group_name_H-M   'P 1'
#
loop_
_entity.id
_entity.type
_entity.pdbx_description
1 polymer ?
#
loop_
_entity_poly.entity_id
_entity_poly.type
_entity_poly.pdbx_seq_one_letter_code
_entity_poly.pdbx_strand_id
1 'polypeptide(L)'
;MVEEGLRGGISMVSRRYAYANNLGMGEGKWNMNKPKSFLLYLDANNLYGWAMMQYLPTGNFRWIRDEQKLASLRDEIISNEMENDIPEDYILKVKLAYPRELHHSHTDYHLAIERMKGKDMYSRVRK
;
A
#
# COMPACT_ATOMS: atom_id res chain seq x y z
N MET A 1 12.13 15.99 4.31
CA MET A 1 12.10 14.51 4.39
C MET A 1 10.76 13.97 4.87
N VAL A 2 10.34 14.23 6.12
CA VAL A 2 9.07 13.67 6.66
C VAL A 2 7.87 14.22 5.88
N GLU A 3 7.81 15.54 5.66
CA GLU A 3 6.75 16.19 4.88
C GLU A 3 6.71 15.74 3.40
N GLU A 4 7.87 15.45 2.81
CA GLU A 4 7.97 14.92 1.44
C GLU A 4 7.36 13.51 1.33
N GLY A 5 7.24 12.80 2.45
CA GLY A 5 6.56 11.51 2.55
C GLY A 5 5.05 11.62 2.75
N LEU A 6 4.51 12.79 3.13
CA LEU A 6 3.08 12.95 3.39
C LEU A 6 2.26 12.71 2.11
N ARG A 7 1.22 11.88 2.21
CA ARG A 7 0.29 11.55 1.14
C ARG A 7 -1.14 11.68 1.67
N GLY A 8 -2.07 11.93 0.74
CA GLY A 8 -3.51 11.83 1.02
C GLY A 8 -3.98 10.38 1.01
N GLY A 9 -5.31 10.20 1.03
CA GLY A 9 -5.92 8.89 0.88
C GLY A 9 -5.56 8.21 -0.45
N ILE A 10 -5.50 6.87 -0.42
CA ILE A 10 -5.26 6.06 -1.62
C ILE A 10 -6.55 6.06 -2.45
N SER A 11 -6.45 6.47 -3.70
CA SER A 11 -7.54 6.36 -4.69
C SER A 11 -7.02 5.62 -5.91
N MET A 12 -7.59 4.45 -6.17
CA MET A 12 -7.08 3.52 -7.16
C MET A 12 -8.21 2.68 -7.75
N VAL A 13 -8.10 2.37 -9.04
CA VAL A 13 -9.03 1.49 -9.76
C VAL A 13 -8.21 0.41 -10.44
N SER A 14 -8.11 -0.77 -9.81
CA SER A 14 -7.38 -1.93 -10.33
C SER A 14 -8.10 -2.54 -11.53
N ARG A 15 -9.43 -2.65 -11.43
CA ARG A 15 -10.30 -3.20 -12.46
C ARG A 15 -11.40 -2.22 -12.85
N ARG A 16 -11.40 -1.80 -14.12
CA ARG A 16 -12.36 -0.81 -14.65
C ARG A 16 -13.81 -1.30 -14.68
N TYR A 17 -14.02 -2.61 -14.76
CA TYR A 17 -15.35 -3.21 -14.87
C TYR A 17 -15.41 -4.56 -14.17
N ALA A 18 -16.37 -4.70 -13.27
CA ALA A 18 -16.73 -5.95 -12.62
C ALA A 18 -18.26 -6.12 -12.69
N TYR A 19 -18.69 -7.34 -12.96
CA TYR A 19 -20.10 -7.71 -13.04
C TYR A 19 -20.30 -8.97 -12.21
N ALA A 20 -21.19 -8.90 -11.22
CA ALA A 20 -21.55 -10.08 -10.43
C ALA A 20 -22.24 -11.13 -11.31
N ASN A 21 -22.26 -12.37 -10.85
CA ASN A 21 -23.02 -13.44 -11.48
C ASN A 21 -23.66 -14.28 -10.38
N ASN A 22 -24.83 -13.88 -9.91
CA ASN A 22 -25.55 -14.63 -8.89
C ASN A 22 -27.07 -14.44 -9.01
N LEU A 23 -27.82 -15.37 -8.40
CA LEU A 23 -29.29 -15.43 -8.43
C LEU A 23 -29.96 -14.14 -7.91
N GLY A 24 -29.33 -13.44 -6.96
CA GLY A 24 -29.85 -12.21 -6.36
C GLY A 24 -29.95 -11.03 -7.34
N MET A 25 -29.38 -11.15 -8.54
CA MET A 25 -29.45 -10.11 -9.56
C MET A 25 -30.81 -10.05 -10.28
N GLY A 26 -31.66 -11.06 -10.13
CA GLY A 26 -32.96 -11.17 -10.80
C GLY A 26 -32.91 -11.91 -12.14
N GLU A 27 -34.09 -12.25 -12.66
CA GLU A 27 -34.25 -13.03 -13.89
C GLU A 27 -33.60 -12.35 -15.11
N GLY A 28 -32.98 -13.15 -15.97
CA GLY A 28 -32.31 -12.68 -17.18
C GLY A 28 -30.98 -11.94 -16.97
N LYS A 29 -30.52 -11.74 -15.72
CA LYS A 29 -29.31 -10.95 -15.40
C LYS A 29 -28.10 -11.77 -14.94
N TRP A 30 -28.24 -13.08 -14.77
CA TRP A 30 -27.16 -13.99 -14.40
C TRP A 30 -27.15 -15.21 -15.32
N ASN A 31 -26.02 -15.91 -15.36
CA ASN A 31 -25.79 -17.06 -16.25
C ASN A 31 -25.33 -18.28 -15.43
N MET A 32 -26.12 -19.36 -15.50
CA MET A 32 -25.85 -20.63 -14.81
C MET A 32 -24.59 -21.34 -15.30
N ASN A 33 -24.16 -21.09 -16.53
CA ASN A 33 -22.95 -21.67 -17.12
C ASN A 33 -21.68 -20.89 -16.76
N LYS A 34 -21.78 -19.79 -16.02
CA LYS A 34 -20.63 -19.01 -15.54
C LYS A 34 -20.44 -19.22 -14.03
N PRO A 35 -19.20 -19.12 -13.51
CA PRO A 35 -18.95 -19.17 -12.08
C PRO A 35 -19.77 -18.14 -11.31
N LYS A 36 -20.25 -18.50 -10.11
CA LYS A 36 -20.95 -17.57 -9.24
C LYS A 36 -19.99 -16.49 -8.73
N SER A 37 -20.41 -15.23 -8.75
CA SER A 37 -19.63 -14.11 -8.22
C SER A 37 -20.52 -13.03 -7.61
N PHE A 38 -19.94 -12.28 -6.67
CA PHE A 38 -20.58 -11.21 -5.92
C PHE A 38 -19.69 -9.97 -5.94
N LEU A 39 -20.30 -8.79 -5.82
CA LEU A 39 -19.58 -7.54 -5.57
C LEU A 39 -19.66 -7.25 -4.08
N LEU A 40 -18.54 -6.90 -3.48
CA LEU A 40 -18.45 -6.51 -2.08
C LEU A 40 -18.14 -5.02 -2.02
N TYR A 41 -18.94 -4.28 -1.24
CA TYR A 41 -18.69 -2.88 -0.93
C TYR A 41 -18.40 -2.78 0.56
N LEU A 42 -17.17 -2.39 0.90
CA LEU A 42 -16.73 -2.16 2.28
C LEU A 42 -16.42 -0.68 2.44
N ASP A 43 -16.84 -0.13 3.57
CA ASP A 43 -16.53 1.23 3.98
C ASP A 43 -16.11 1.22 5.45
N ALA A 44 -15.06 1.97 5.78
CA ALA A 44 -14.54 2.07 7.13
C ALA A 44 -15.13 3.30 7.82
N ASN A 45 -16.00 3.07 8.80
CA ASN A 45 -16.56 4.13 9.61
C ASN A 45 -15.45 4.86 10.39
N ASN A 46 -15.28 6.17 10.13
CA ASN A 46 -14.29 7.01 10.81
C ASN A 46 -12.84 6.51 10.70
N LEU A 47 -12.39 6.19 9.47
CA LEU A 47 -11.04 5.69 9.19
C LEU A 47 -9.92 6.54 9.85
N TYR A 48 -9.98 7.87 9.72
CA TYR A 48 -8.97 8.74 10.32
C TYR A 48 -9.06 8.78 11.85
N GLY A 49 -10.25 8.71 12.43
CA GLY A 49 -10.41 8.62 13.88
C GLY A 49 -9.80 7.33 14.43
N TRP A 50 -10.04 6.19 13.77
CA TRP A 50 -9.40 4.93 14.13
C TRP A 50 -7.87 5.01 14.01
N ALA A 51 -7.36 5.62 12.93
CA ALA A 51 -5.91 5.81 12.74
C ALA A 51 -5.30 6.73 13.81
N MET A 52 -6.02 7.76 14.27
CA MET A 52 -5.58 8.65 15.37
C MET A 52 -5.54 7.97 16.74
N MET A 53 -6.16 6.80 16.89
CA MET A 53 -6.09 6.00 18.11
C MET A 53 -4.91 5.02 18.14
N GLN A 54 -4.15 4.91 17.05
CA GLN A 54 -2.96 4.08 16.99
C GLN A 54 -1.74 4.81 17.56
N TYR A 55 -0.63 4.10 17.77
CA TYR A 55 0.65 4.75 18.08
C TYR A 55 1.06 5.66 16.92
N LEU A 56 1.31 6.94 17.23
CA LEU A 56 1.70 7.96 16.25
C LEU A 56 3.02 8.60 16.66
N PRO A 57 3.94 8.84 15.70
CA PRO A 57 5.17 9.54 15.99
C PRO A 57 4.88 11.02 16.29
N THR A 58 5.17 11.46 17.51
CA THR A 58 4.87 12.83 17.99
C THR A 58 6.07 13.78 17.91
N GLY A 59 7.31 13.27 17.81
CA GLY A 59 8.51 14.10 17.77
C GLY A 59 9.81 13.32 17.92
N ASN A 60 10.90 14.02 18.27
CA ASN A 60 12.24 13.46 18.51
C ASN A 60 12.85 12.68 17.33
N PHE A 61 12.48 13.04 16.11
CA PHE A 61 13.05 12.44 14.90
C PHE A 61 14.57 12.66 14.85
N ARG A 62 15.33 11.57 14.82
CA ARG A 62 16.79 11.57 14.75
C ARG A 62 17.27 10.58 13.71
N TRP A 63 18.35 10.95 13.02
CA TRP A 63 19.07 9.99 12.18
C TRP A 63 19.82 8.99 13.05
N ILE A 64 19.65 7.71 12.77
CA ILE A 64 20.50 6.67 13.33
C ILE A 64 21.87 6.77 12.64
N ARG A 65 22.92 7.00 13.44
CA ARG A 65 24.32 7.04 12.98
C ARG A 65 25.12 5.81 13.38
N ASP A 66 24.56 4.99 14.25
CA ASP A 66 25.16 3.74 14.71
C ASP A 66 24.99 2.68 13.62
N GLU A 67 26.11 2.24 13.05
CA GLU A 67 26.14 1.24 11.97
C GLU A 67 25.70 -0.15 12.45
N GLN A 68 25.99 -0.52 13.71
CA GLN A 68 25.57 -1.81 14.26
C GLN A 68 24.07 -1.84 14.44
N LYS A 69 23.48 -0.77 15.00
CA LYS A 69 22.02 -0.64 15.10
C LYS A 69 21.36 -0.64 13.71
N LEU A 70 21.99 -0.01 12.72
CA LEU A 70 21.46 0.01 11.36
C LEU A 70 21.48 -1.39 10.71
N ALA A 71 22.55 -2.17 10.94
CA ALA A 71 22.66 -3.54 10.43
C ALA A 71 21.60 -4.45 11.07
N SER A 72 21.45 -4.41 12.40
CA SER A 72 20.45 -5.24 13.08
C SER A 72 19.02 -4.91 12.65
N LEU A 73 18.70 -3.61 12.52
CA LEU A 73 17.38 -3.18 12.02
C LEU A 73 17.12 -3.65 10.59
N ARG A 74 18.15 -3.63 9.74
CA ARG A 74 18.01 -4.10 8.36
C ARG A 74 17.65 -5.59 8.33
N ASP A 75 18.30 -6.40 9.14
CA ASP A 75 18.05 -7.84 9.18
C ASP A 75 16.63 -8.15 9.70
N GLU A 76 16.18 -7.44 10.74
CA GLU A 76 14.83 -7.54 11.30
C GLU A 76 13.74 -7.11 10.31
N ILE A 77 13.95 -6.02 9.57
CA ILE A 77 13.03 -5.56 8.53
C ILE A 77 12.92 -6.60 7.40
N ILE A 78 14.04 -7.22 7.02
CA ILE A 78 14.07 -8.22 5.94
C ILE A 78 13.44 -9.55 6.39
N SER A 79 13.63 -9.95 7.66
CA SER A 79 13.00 -11.16 8.21
C SER A 79 11.51 -10.99 8.45
N ASN A 80 11.01 -9.75 8.49
CA ASN A 80 9.61 -9.40 8.76
C ASN A 80 9.16 -9.87 10.16
N GLU A 81 10.08 -9.83 11.12
CA GLU A 81 9.89 -10.27 12.51
C GLU A 81 9.69 -9.11 13.49
N MET A 82 9.59 -7.88 12.99
CA MET A 82 9.43 -6.69 13.82
C MET A 82 8.06 -6.70 14.54
N GLU A 83 8.08 -6.39 15.83
CA GLU A 83 6.86 -6.27 16.63
C GLU A 83 6.10 -4.98 16.28
N ASN A 84 4.77 -5.04 16.25
CA ASN A 84 3.93 -3.91 15.83
C ASN A 84 3.84 -2.78 16.87
N ASP A 85 4.10 -3.07 18.15
CA ASP A 85 3.92 -2.13 19.28
C ASP A 85 5.27 -1.79 19.95
N ILE A 86 6.27 -1.44 19.13
CA ILE A 86 7.59 -1.06 19.64
C ILE A 86 7.63 0.42 20.12
N PRO A 87 8.45 0.74 21.14
CA PRO A 87 8.56 2.11 21.64
C PRO A 87 9.21 3.12 20.68
N GLU A 88 9.96 2.65 19.68
CA GLU A 88 10.65 3.48 18.69
C GLU A 88 10.22 3.09 17.26
N ASP A 89 9.61 4.02 16.53
CA ASP A 89 9.29 3.84 15.10
C ASP A 89 10.44 4.25 14.17
N TYR A 90 10.43 3.70 12.96
CA TYR A 90 11.45 3.96 11.93
C TYR A 90 10.84 4.52 10.64
N ILE A 91 11.45 5.60 10.12
CA ILE A 91 11.19 6.11 8.77
C ILE A 91 12.36 5.71 7.89
N LEU A 92 12.09 4.90 6.87
CA LEU A 92 13.12 4.36 6.00
C LEU A 92 13.29 5.21 4.73
N LYS A 93 14.55 5.59 4.44
CA LYS A 93 14.93 6.17 3.15
C LYS A 93 15.78 5.15 2.39
N VAL A 94 15.16 4.47 1.43
CA VAL A 94 15.74 3.31 0.74
C VAL A 94 15.78 3.50 -0.77
N LYS A 95 16.63 2.70 -1.42
CA LYS A 95 16.52 2.43 -2.86
C LYS A 95 15.88 1.05 -3.00
N LEU A 96 14.77 0.98 -3.72
CA LEU A 96 14.06 -0.27 -3.95
C LEU A 96 14.32 -0.75 -5.38
N ALA A 97 14.64 -2.03 -5.52
CA ALA A 97 14.54 -2.74 -6.80
C ALA A 97 13.20 -3.47 -6.82
N TYR A 98 12.45 -3.36 -7.92
CA TYR A 98 11.15 -3.99 -8.05
C TYR A 98 11.20 -5.13 -9.09
N PRO A 99 11.29 -6.40 -8.65
CA PRO A 99 11.47 -7.55 -9.54
C PRO A 99 10.36 -7.65 -10.59
N ARG A 100 10.74 -7.93 -11.84
CA ARG A 100 9.81 -7.91 -12.99
C ARG A 100 8.74 -8.99 -12.88
N GLU A 101 9.10 -10.13 -12.32
CA GLU A 101 8.23 -11.26 -12.06
C GLU A 101 7.02 -10.92 -11.17
N LEU A 102 7.14 -9.90 -10.31
CA LEU A 102 6.06 -9.44 -9.43
C LEU A 102 5.13 -8.42 -10.09
N HIS A 103 5.48 -7.89 -11.27
CA HIS A 103 4.71 -6.81 -11.89
C HIS A 103 3.29 -7.24 -12.24
N HIS A 104 3.12 -8.47 -12.72
CA HIS A 104 1.82 -8.99 -13.09
C HIS A 104 0.93 -9.25 -11.86
N SER A 105 1.48 -9.90 -10.83
CA SER A 105 0.71 -10.26 -9.62
C SER A 105 0.31 -9.05 -8.79
N HIS A 106 1.08 -7.97 -8.83
CA HIS A 106 0.82 -6.75 -8.06
C HIS A 106 0.16 -5.63 -8.87
N THR A 107 -0.43 -5.97 -10.03
CA THR A 107 -1.15 -4.98 -10.86
C THR A 107 -2.27 -4.30 -10.09
N ASP A 108 -2.87 -5.01 -9.12
CA ASP A 108 -4.01 -4.53 -8.36
C ASP A 108 -3.65 -3.62 -7.18
N TYR A 109 -2.38 -3.51 -6.78
CA TYR A 109 -1.98 -2.67 -5.66
C TYR A 109 -0.51 -2.23 -5.75
N HIS A 110 -0.28 -0.94 -6.02
CA HIS A 110 1.09 -0.39 -6.09
C HIS A 110 1.62 -0.08 -4.69
N LEU A 111 2.73 -0.72 -4.31
CA LEU A 111 3.25 -0.71 -2.93
C LEU A 111 4.15 0.49 -2.58
N ALA A 112 4.78 1.14 -3.55
CA ALA A 112 5.79 2.19 -3.34
C ALA A 112 5.55 3.40 -4.25
N ILE A 113 4.37 4.02 -4.14
CA ILE A 113 3.97 5.14 -5.00
C ILE A 113 4.74 6.41 -4.59
N GLU A 114 5.44 7.03 -5.56
CA GLU A 114 6.12 8.31 -5.38
C GLU A 114 5.27 9.47 -5.91
N ARG A 115 5.27 10.61 -5.18
CA ARG A 115 4.70 11.86 -5.71
C ARG A 115 5.64 12.41 -6.77
N MET A 116 5.27 12.27 -8.04
CA MET A 116 6.04 12.82 -9.16
C MET A 116 5.53 14.22 -9.55
N LYS A 117 6.44 15.14 -9.86
CA LYS A 117 6.09 16.41 -10.51
C LYS A 117 6.00 16.17 -12.02
N GLY A 118 5.10 16.89 -12.73
CA GLY A 118 4.70 16.57 -14.10
C GLY A 118 5.81 16.43 -15.15
N LYS A 119 7.00 17.03 -14.95
CA LYS A 119 8.15 16.85 -15.86
C LYS A 119 8.82 15.47 -15.72
N ASP A 120 8.81 14.87 -14.53
CA ASP A 120 9.51 13.60 -14.24
C ASP A 120 8.70 12.37 -14.67
N MET A 121 7.39 12.55 -14.84
CA MET A 121 6.45 11.47 -15.19
C MET A 121 6.73 10.91 -16.60
N TYR A 122 7.07 11.78 -17.56
CA TYR A 122 7.31 11.38 -18.95
C TYR A 122 8.64 10.65 -19.18
N SER A 123 9.64 10.85 -18.30
CA SER A 123 10.96 10.24 -18.47
C SER A 123 11.06 8.79 -17.97
N ARG A 124 10.17 8.36 -17.05
CA ARG A 124 10.23 7.02 -16.44
C ARG A 124 9.29 5.98 -17.07
N VAL A 125 8.24 6.41 -17.77
CA VAL A 125 7.26 5.50 -18.40
C VAL A 125 7.76 4.89 -19.74
N ARG A 126 8.90 5.34 -20.26
CA ARG A 126 9.49 4.90 -21.53
C ARG A 126 10.69 3.94 -21.41
N LYS A 127 10.78 3.12 -20.36
CA LYS A 127 11.80 2.08 -20.24
C LYS A 127 11.21 0.71 -19.95
#